data_AF-A0A3N7CHV5-F1
#
_entry.id   AF-A0A3N7CHV5-F1
#
_cell.length_a   1.000
_cell.length_b   1.000
_cell.length_c   1.000
_cell.angle_alpha   90.00
_cell.angle_beta   90.00
_cell.angle_gamma   90.00
#
_symmetry.space_group_name_H-M   'P 1'
#
loop_
_entity.id
_entity.type
_entity.pdbx_description
1 polymer ?
#
loop_
_entity_poly.entity_id
_entity_poly.type
_entity_poly.pdbx_seq_one_letter_code
_entity_poly.pdbx_strand_id
1 'polypeptide(L)'
;MRKITYNEYLEALEKVNIFHRQVQRELAEAGVSVKKYENNTADGNLISLLQKRGSKRMLYAITSFLQSESIYNKIPFLSIEEVSIAFFVGKYTLNQLKSIRNLGPSSLLLLNKILLDAGYGLSLK
;
A
#
# COMPACT_ATOMS: atom_id res chain seq x y z
N MET A 1 -18.06 -18.11 32.23
CA MET A 1 -17.02 -17.33 31.52
C MET A 1 -16.29 -16.45 32.54
N ARG A 2 -14.98 -16.67 32.74
CA ARG A 2 -14.16 -15.84 33.65
C ARG A 2 -13.94 -14.49 32.97
N LYS A 3 -14.34 -13.39 33.63
CA LYS A 3 -14.10 -12.03 33.14
C LYS A 3 -12.67 -11.63 33.49
N ILE A 4 -11.94 -11.15 32.50
CA ILE A 4 -10.57 -10.67 32.64
C ILE A 4 -10.58 -9.43 33.54
N THR A 5 -9.64 -9.35 34.46
CA THR A 5 -9.46 -8.18 35.32
C THR A 5 -8.78 -7.05 34.55
N TYR A 6 -8.96 -5.81 35.01
CA TYR A 6 -8.35 -4.65 34.35
C TYR A 6 -6.81 -4.73 34.30
N ASN A 7 -6.20 -5.31 35.33
CA ASN A 7 -4.74 -5.51 35.37
C ASN A 7 -4.28 -6.53 34.33
N GLU A 8 -5.00 -7.65 34.18
CA GLU A 8 -4.72 -8.65 33.13
C GLU A 8 -4.90 -8.06 31.72
N TYR A 9 -5.83 -7.13 31.54
CA TYR A 9 -5.99 -6.39 30.28
C TYR A 9 -4.81 -5.47 29.99
N LEU A 10 -4.32 -4.73 30.98
CA LEU A 10 -3.15 -3.86 30.83
C LEU A 10 -1.88 -4.67 30.55
N GLU A 11 -1.69 -5.80 31.24
CA GLU A 11 -0.58 -6.72 30.98
C GLU A 11 -0.63 -7.30 29.56
N ALA A 12 -1.83 -7.62 29.06
CA ALA A 12 -1.99 -8.10 27.69
C ALA A 12 -1.63 -7.02 26.66
N LEU A 13 -2.03 -5.76 26.89
CA LEU A 13 -1.67 -4.63 26.04
C LEU A 13 -0.16 -4.36 26.03
N GLU A 14 0.48 -4.46 27.18
CA GLU A 14 1.93 -4.27 27.29
C GLU A 14 2.70 -5.33 26.51
N LYS A 15 2.29 -6.61 26.61
CA LYS A 15 2.88 -7.71 25.83
C LYS A 15 2.71 -7.51 24.33
N VAL A 16 1.55 -7.04 23.88
CA VAL A 16 1.30 -6.72 22.46
C VAL A 16 2.20 -5.58 21.99
N ASN A 17 2.37 -4.53 22.79
CA ASN A 17 3.24 -3.40 22.45
C ASN A 17 4.72 -3.79 22.37
N ILE A 18 5.19 -4.65 23.29
CA ILE A 18 6.57 -5.17 23.27
C ILE A 18 6.79 -6.00 22.00
N PHE A 19 5.87 -6.92 21.70
CA PHE A 19 5.94 -7.73 20.48
C PHE A 19 5.94 -6.87 19.22
N HIS A 20 5.08 -5.85 19.15
CA HIS A 20 5.02 -4.94 18.00
C HIS A 20 6.35 -4.19 17.78
N ARG A 21 6.98 -3.73 18.86
CA ARG A 21 8.31 -3.07 18.79
C ARG A 21 9.41 -4.05 18.37
N GLN A 22 9.36 -5.30 18.82
CA GLN A 22 10.30 -6.34 18.40
C GLN A 22 10.18 -6.63 16.91
N VAL A 23 8.96 -6.83 16.40
CA VAL A 23 8.73 -7.04 14.95
C VAL A 23 9.21 -5.85 14.13
N GLN A 24 8.96 -4.62 14.57
CA GLN A 24 9.47 -3.43 13.87
C GLN A 24 11.00 -3.35 13.85
N ARG A 25 11.64 -3.77 14.95
CA ARG A 25 13.09 -3.80 15.06
C ARG A 25 13.70 -4.89 14.18
N GLU A 26 13.11 -6.09 14.17
CA GLU A 26 13.52 -7.18 13.27
C GLU A 26 13.35 -6.80 11.80
N LEU A 27 12.27 -6.10 11.44
CA LEU A 27 12.07 -5.57 10.08
C LEU A 27 13.12 -4.49 9.71
N ALA A 28 13.60 -3.71 10.68
CA ALA A 28 14.64 -2.72 10.46
C ALA A 28 16.05 -3.36 10.40
N GLU A 29 16.31 -4.37 11.21
CA GLU A 29 17.56 -5.13 11.26
C GLU A 29 17.70 -6.10 10.07
N ALA A 30 16.59 -6.56 9.48
CA ALA A 30 16.55 -7.34 8.24
C ALA A 30 16.99 -6.56 6.97
N GLY A 31 17.49 -5.33 7.12
CA GLY A 31 18.23 -4.67 6.06
C GLY A 31 17.40 -4.31 4.83
N VAL A 32 16.12 -3.96 4.99
CA VAL A 32 15.40 -3.18 3.97
C VAL A 32 15.88 -1.73 4.07
N SER A 33 17.17 -1.53 3.78
CA SER A 33 17.71 -0.25 3.39
C SER A 33 16.88 0.19 2.19
N VAL A 34 16.17 1.31 2.34
CA VAL A 34 15.55 2.05 1.25
C VAL A 34 16.69 2.46 0.31
N LYS A 35 17.07 1.55 -0.60
CA LYS A 35 17.89 1.91 -1.74
C LYS A 35 17.08 2.95 -2.50
N LYS A 36 17.72 4.07 -2.77
CA LYS A 36 17.30 5.05 -3.78
C LYS A 36 16.74 4.29 -4.97
N TYR A 37 15.66 4.80 -5.54
CA TYR A 37 15.06 4.35 -6.80
C TYR A 37 16.14 4.23 -7.88
N GLU A 38 16.83 3.10 -7.90
CA GLU A 38 17.69 2.68 -8.99
C GLU A 38 16.83 1.78 -9.85
N ASN A 39 16.56 2.29 -11.06
CA ASN A 39 15.91 1.64 -12.17
C ASN A 39 16.43 0.20 -12.36
N ASN A 40 15.79 -0.77 -11.71
CA ASN A 40 15.97 -2.18 -12.00
C ASN A 40 14.71 -2.71 -12.70
N THR A 41 14.71 -2.55 -14.02
CA THR A 41 14.39 -3.61 -14.99
C THR A 41 13.17 -4.51 -14.70
N ALA A 42 12.00 -3.92 -14.46
CA ALA A 42 10.67 -4.41 -14.86
C ALA A 42 9.55 -3.50 -14.29
N ASP A 43 9.80 -2.19 -14.21
CA ASP A 43 8.88 -1.26 -13.55
C ASP A 43 7.69 -0.98 -14.49
N GLY A 44 6.74 -1.92 -14.51
CA GLY A 44 5.56 -1.85 -15.35
C GLY A 44 4.74 -0.60 -15.03
N ASN A 45 4.05 -0.08 -16.04
CA ASN A 45 3.10 1.01 -15.87
C ASN A 45 1.87 0.49 -15.10
N LEU A 46 1.49 1.18 -14.01
CA LEU A 46 0.36 0.78 -13.16
C LEU A 46 -0.95 0.71 -13.93
N ILE A 47 -1.24 1.70 -14.77
CA ILE A 47 -2.45 1.76 -15.59
C ILE A 47 -2.47 0.58 -16.55
N SER A 48 -1.35 0.27 -17.19
CA SER A 48 -1.24 -0.86 -18.12
C SER A 48 -1.49 -2.21 -17.42
N LEU A 49 -1.04 -2.37 -16.17
CA LEU A 49 -1.28 -3.57 -15.37
C LEU A 49 -2.78 -3.69 -15.00
N LEU A 50 -3.38 -2.58 -14.58
CA LEU A 50 -4.80 -2.53 -14.21
C LEU A 50 -5.72 -2.72 -15.42
N GLN A 51 -5.33 -2.27 -16.61
CA GLN A 51 -6.07 -2.56 -17.85
C GLN A 51 -6.11 -4.06 -18.17
N LYS A 52 -5.03 -4.79 -17.88
CA LYS A 52 -4.93 -6.23 -18.17
C LYS A 52 -5.63 -7.11 -17.14
N ARG A 53 -5.58 -6.73 -15.85
CA ARG A 53 -6.01 -7.61 -14.74
C ARG A 53 -7.09 -7.01 -13.83
N GLY A 54 -7.31 -5.70 -13.91
CA GLY A 54 -8.25 -4.97 -13.06
C GLY A 54 -9.66 -4.88 -13.66
N SER A 55 -10.63 -4.50 -12.81
CA SER A 55 -11.97 -4.16 -13.28
C SER A 55 -12.01 -2.74 -13.86
N LYS A 56 -12.91 -2.48 -14.82
CA LYS A 56 -13.11 -1.12 -15.37
C LYS A 56 -13.34 -0.08 -14.27
N ARG A 57 -14.14 -0.43 -13.25
CA ARG A 57 -14.43 0.46 -12.12
C ARG A 57 -13.19 0.78 -11.29
N MET A 58 -12.33 -0.21 -11.05
CA MET A 58 -11.04 0.00 -10.36
C MET A 58 -10.12 0.90 -11.19
N LEU A 59 -10.02 0.63 -12.49
CA LEU A 59 -9.22 1.44 -13.41
C LEU A 59 -9.65 2.90 -13.33
N TYR A 60 -10.94 3.20 -13.50
CA TYR A 60 -11.45 4.56 -13.39
C TYR A 60 -11.20 5.21 -12.03
N ALA A 61 -11.39 4.48 -10.93
CA ALA A 61 -11.15 5.01 -9.58
C ALA A 61 -9.68 5.37 -9.36
N ILE A 62 -8.75 4.50 -9.78
CA ILE A 62 -7.32 4.75 -9.65
C ILE A 62 -6.86 5.85 -10.60
N THR A 63 -7.33 5.87 -11.85
CA THR A 63 -7.04 6.94 -12.81
C THR A 63 -7.49 8.30 -12.25
N SER A 64 -8.72 8.40 -11.75
CA SER A 64 -9.25 9.65 -11.17
C SER A 64 -8.47 10.08 -9.93
N PHE A 65 -8.06 9.13 -9.10
CA PHE A 65 -7.19 9.39 -7.95
C PHE A 65 -5.83 9.96 -8.38
N LEU A 66 -5.14 9.31 -9.33
CA LEU A 66 -3.84 9.77 -9.82
C LEU A 66 -3.92 11.13 -10.52
N GLN A 67 -4.99 11.40 -11.26
CA GLN A 67 -5.25 12.72 -11.86
C GLN A 67 -5.36 13.80 -10.77
N SER A 68 -6.11 13.51 -9.71
CA SER A 68 -6.24 14.43 -8.58
C SER A 68 -4.89 14.68 -7.94
N GLU A 69 -4.12 13.62 -7.67
CA GLU A 69 -2.79 13.71 -7.07
C GLU A 69 -1.78 14.46 -7.96
N SER A 70 -1.89 14.33 -9.29
CA SER A 70 -1.10 15.08 -10.26
C SER A 70 -1.46 16.58 -10.23
N ILE A 71 -2.75 16.93 -10.20
CA ILE A 71 -3.22 18.33 -10.07
C ILE A 71 -2.67 18.98 -8.79
N TYR A 72 -2.57 18.23 -7.70
CA TYR A 72 -2.00 18.70 -6.43
C TYR A 72 -0.47 18.58 -6.34
N ASN A 73 0.23 18.31 -7.45
CA ASN A 73 1.69 18.17 -7.51
C ASN A 73 2.29 17.15 -6.53
N LYS A 74 1.53 16.11 -6.15
CA LYS A 74 2.00 15.07 -5.23
C LYS A 74 2.76 13.95 -5.94
N ILE A 75 2.63 13.92 -7.27
CA ILE A 75 3.26 12.94 -8.15
C ILE A 75 4.25 13.69 -9.05
N PRO A 76 5.52 13.24 -9.14
CA PRO A 76 6.56 13.91 -9.93
C PRO A 76 6.58 13.45 -11.40
N PHE A 77 5.43 13.11 -11.98
CA PHE A 77 5.31 12.65 -13.37
C PHE A 77 4.51 13.65 -14.21
N LEU A 78 4.87 13.78 -15.49
CA LEU A 78 4.18 14.66 -16.44
C LEU A 78 2.80 14.11 -16.82
N SER A 79 2.69 12.77 -16.88
CA SER A 79 1.45 12.06 -17.14
C SER A 79 1.21 10.96 -16.11
N ILE A 80 -0.06 10.71 -15.81
CA ILE A 80 -0.47 9.58 -14.97
C ILE A 80 -0.11 8.22 -15.58
N GLU A 81 0.11 8.17 -16.90
CA GLU A 81 0.53 6.95 -17.60
C GLU A 81 2.00 6.62 -17.32
N GLU A 82 2.79 7.56 -16.84
CA GLU A 82 4.21 7.33 -16.49
C GLU A 82 4.36 6.82 -15.05
N VAL A 83 3.27 6.76 -14.28
CA VAL A 83 3.29 6.32 -12.90
C VAL A 83 3.71 4.84 -12.84
N SER A 84 4.92 4.60 -12.35
CA SER A 84 5.43 3.25 -12.15
C SER A 84 4.73 2.56 -10.96
N ILE A 85 4.64 1.23 -11.03
CA ILE A 85 4.08 0.45 -9.93
C ILE A 85 4.92 0.62 -8.66
N ALA A 86 6.25 0.63 -8.77
CA ALA A 86 7.13 0.84 -7.62
C ALA A 86 6.86 2.19 -6.94
N PHE A 87 6.70 3.27 -7.72
CA PHE A 87 6.35 4.58 -7.16
C PHE A 87 5.01 4.53 -6.42
N PHE A 88 3.98 3.97 -7.07
CA PHE A 88 2.64 3.91 -6.48
C PHE A 88 2.64 3.17 -5.14
N VAL A 89 3.29 2.02 -5.09
CA VAL A 89 3.35 1.16 -3.91
C VAL A 89 4.24 1.76 -2.81
N GLY A 90 5.30 2.48 -3.18
CA GLY A 90 6.15 3.19 -2.23
C GLY A 90 5.52 4.47 -1.67
N LYS A 91 4.69 5.15 -2.45
CA LYS A 91 4.08 6.44 -2.08
C LYS A 91 2.78 6.28 -1.30
N TYR A 92 1.96 5.31 -1.67
CA TYR A 92 0.59 5.17 -1.16
C TYR A 92 0.42 3.94 -0.28
N THR A 93 -0.27 4.11 0.85
CA THR A 93 -0.58 3.00 1.75
C THR A 93 -2.01 2.51 1.57
N LEU A 94 -2.30 1.28 1.98
CA LEU A 94 -3.65 0.72 1.93
C LEU A 94 -4.68 1.61 2.62
N ASN A 95 -4.29 2.27 3.72
CA ASN A 95 -5.18 3.16 4.46
C ASN A 95 -5.52 4.44 3.67
N GLN A 96 -4.54 5.00 2.94
CA GLN A 96 -4.79 6.14 2.06
C GLN A 96 -5.71 5.74 0.90
N LEU A 97 -5.49 4.56 0.31
CA LEU A 97 -6.31 4.07 -0.80
C LEU A 97 -7.76 3.75 -0.39
N LYS A 98 -8.03 3.46 0.90
CA LYS A 98 -9.40 3.31 1.44
C LYS A 98 -10.24 4.59 1.31
N SER A 99 -9.60 5.76 1.25
CA SER A 99 -10.31 7.03 1.11
C SER A 99 -10.72 7.34 -0.34
N ILE A 100 -10.27 6.54 -1.31
CA ILE A 100 -10.62 6.73 -2.72
C ILE A 100 -12.11 6.45 -2.94
N ARG A 101 -12.84 7.49 -3.36
CA ARG A 101 -14.25 7.37 -3.72
C ARG A 101 -14.42 6.31 -4.81
N ASN A 102 -15.42 5.45 -4.65
CA ASN A 102 -15.76 4.34 -5.57
C ASN A 102 -14.78 3.15 -5.59
N LEU A 103 -13.78 3.12 -4.70
CA LEU A 103 -12.91 1.96 -4.48
C LEU A 103 -13.37 1.19 -3.22
N GLY A 104 -14.24 0.19 -3.40
CA GLY A 104 -14.74 -0.61 -2.29
C GLY A 104 -13.69 -1.56 -1.69
N PRO A 105 -13.95 -2.17 -0.51
CA PRO A 105 -13.03 -3.11 0.13
C PRO A 105 -12.61 -4.28 -0.77
N SER A 106 -13.55 -4.85 -1.53
CA SER A 106 -13.26 -5.94 -2.46
C SER A 106 -12.35 -5.51 -3.62
N SER A 107 -12.49 -4.26 -4.10
CA SER A 107 -11.60 -3.69 -5.11
C SER A 107 -10.20 -3.45 -4.55
N LEU A 108 -10.08 -3.02 -3.30
CA LEU A 108 -8.78 -2.86 -2.63
C LEU A 108 -8.06 -4.21 -2.45
N LEU A 109 -8.79 -5.25 -2.05
CA LEU A 109 -8.24 -6.60 -1.96
C LEU A 109 -7.78 -7.11 -3.32
N LEU A 110 -8.57 -6.87 -4.37
CA LEU A 110 -8.21 -7.23 -5.73
C LEU A 110 -7.00 -6.44 -6.23
N LEU A 111 -6.92 -5.14 -5.94
CA LEU A 111 -5.78 -4.29 -6.28
C LEU A 111 -4.50 -4.82 -5.61
N ASN A 112 -4.58 -5.09 -4.30
CA ASN A 112 -3.44 -5.64 -3.57
C ASN A 112 -3.02 -7.01 -4.11
N LYS A 113 -3.99 -7.87 -4.48
CA LYS A 113 -3.70 -9.15 -5.14
C LYS A 113 -3.00 -8.97 -6.49
N ILE A 114 -3.50 -8.06 -7.35
CA ILE A 114 -2.89 -7.77 -8.66
C ILE A 114 -1.45 -7.27 -8.50
N LEU A 115 -1.20 -6.41 -7.50
CA LEU A 115 0.12 -5.89 -7.20
C LEU A 115 1.04 -7.01 -6.68
N LEU A 116 0.55 -7.86 -5.77
CA LEU A 116 1.31 -8.99 -5.23
C LEU A 116 1.68 -10.01 -6.31
N ASP A 117 0.74 -10.30 -7.23
CA ASP A 117 0.98 -11.17 -8.39
C ASP A 117 2.04 -10.58 -9.34
N ALA A 118 2.23 -9.26 -9.32
CA ALA A 118 3.27 -8.55 -10.07
C ALA A 118 4.58 -8.38 -9.27
N GLY A 119 4.66 -8.90 -8.03
CA GLY A 119 5.84 -8.82 -7.16
C GLY A 119 5.88 -7.60 -6.25
N TYR A 120 4.80 -6.82 -6.13
CA TYR A 120 4.72 -5.60 -5.33
C TYR A 120 3.70 -5.73 -4.19
N GLY A 121 4.02 -5.21 -3.00
CA GLY A 121 3.12 -5.27 -1.84
C GLY A 121 2.79 -3.89 -1.27
N LEU A 122 1.50 -3.56 -1.15
CA LEU A 122 1.10 -2.30 -0.52
C LEU A 122 1.39 -2.31 0.98
N SER A 123 1.97 -1.22 1.47
CA SER A 123 2.21 -1.02 2.89
C SER A 123 0.92 -0.76 3.66
N LEU A 124 0.85 -1.27 4.89
CA LEU A 124 -0.24 -1.03 5.86
C LEU A 124 0.01 0.20 6.75
N LYS A 125 1.17 0.87 6.62
CA LYS A 125 1.55 2.02 7.45
C LYS A 125 0.56 3.18 7.39
#